data_AF-A0AAV8WUA0-F1
#
_entry.id   AF-A0AAV8WUA0-F1
#
_cell.length_a   1.000
_cell.length_b   1.000
_cell.length_c   1.000
_cell.angle_alpha   90.00
_cell.angle_beta   90.00
_cell.angle_gamma   90.00
#
_symmetry.space_group_name_H-M   'P 1'
#
loop_
_entity.id
_entity.type
_entity.pdbx_description
1 polymer ?
#
loop_
_entity_poly.entity_id
_entity_poly.type
_entity_poly.pdbx_seq_one_letter_code
_entity_poly.pdbx_strand_id
1 'polypeptide(L)' 'MYSADQPVVIRDDNLPPLKWNLGRIVSVHPGPDGKTRVASIKTQNSVVKRGFSKICLLPLNV' A
#
# COMPACT_ATOMS: atom_id res chain seq x y z
N MET A 1 -1.01 -7.22 10.99
CA MET A 1 -0.11 -6.05 11.07
C MET A 1 0.54 -5.89 9.70
N TYR A 2 0.60 -4.68 9.14
CA TYR A 2 1.27 -4.48 7.85
C TYR A 2 2.79 -4.46 8.08
N SER A 3 3.52 -5.23 7.29
CA SER A 3 4.97 -5.36 7.34
C SER A 3 5.61 -4.83 6.06
N ALA A 4 6.89 -4.46 6.15
CA ALA A 4 7.72 -4.29 4.98
C ALA A 4 7.70 -5.58 4.13
N ASP A 5 7.85 -5.40 2.81
CA ASP A 5 7.86 -6.44 1.77
C ASP A 5 6.53 -7.17 1.51
N GLN A 6 5.42 -6.72 2.09
CA GLN A 6 4.10 -7.25 1.73
C GLN A 6 3.61 -6.67 0.39
N PRO A 7 3.10 -7.52 -0.52
CA PRO A 7 2.46 -7.07 -1.74
C PRO A 7 1.06 -6.53 -1.44
N VAL A 8 0.75 -5.43 -2.08
CA VAL A 8 -0.49 -4.69 -1.92
C VAL A 8 -1.02 -4.23 -3.27
N VAL A 9 -2.34 -4.13 -3.36
CA VAL A 9 -3.05 -3.42 -4.41
C VAL A 9 -3.34 -2.01 -3.92
N ILE A 10 -3.08 -1.02 -4.76
CA ILE A 10 -3.35 0.39 -4.49
C ILE A 10 -4.63 0.79 -5.23
N ARG A 11 -5.58 1.32 -4.47
CA ARG A 11 -6.75 2.03 -4.97
C ARG A 11 -6.35 3.43 -5.40
N ASP A 12 -6.26 3.65 -6.71
CA ASP A 12 -6.05 4.98 -7.30
C ASP A 12 -7.36 5.46 -7.94
N ASP A 13 -7.87 6.59 -7.46
CA ASP A 13 -9.14 7.15 -7.92
C ASP A 13 -9.01 7.77 -9.33
N ASN A 14 -7.78 7.96 -9.83
CA ASN A 14 -7.52 8.48 -11.19
C ASN A 14 -7.42 7.38 -12.26
N LEU A 15 -7.46 6.11 -11.86
CA LEU A 15 -7.43 5.00 -12.81
C LEU A 15 -8.85 4.64 -13.27
N PRO A 16 -9.01 4.16 -14.51
CA PRO A 16 -10.26 3.61 -14.98
C PRO A 16 -10.77 2.49 -14.04
N PRO A 17 -12.09 2.24 -14.00
CA PRO A 17 -12.66 1.13 -13.24
C PRO A 17 -11.93 -0.19 -13.52
N LEU A 18 -11.78 -1.02 -12.48
CA LEU A 18 -11.08 -2.32 -12.50
C LEU A 18 -9.56 -2.26 -12.75
N LYS A 19 -8.96 -1.08 -12.93
CA LYS A 19 -7.51 -0.94 -13.04
C LYS A 19 -6.92 -0.52 -11.71
N TRP A 20 -6.09 -1.40 -11.13
CA TRP A 20 -5.44 -1.16 -9.86
C TRP A 20 -3.93 -1.30 -9.98
N ASN A 21 -3.20 -0.41 -9.33
CA ASN A 21 -1.74 -0.48 -9.30
C ASN A 21 -1.29 -1.51 -8.26
N LEU A 22 -0.38 -2.39 -8.65
CA LEU A 22 0.31 -3.27 -7.73
C LEU A 22 1.53 -2.57 -7.14
N GLY A 23 1.82 -2.86 -5.87
CA GLY A 23 2.99 -2.35 -5.19
C GLY A 23 3.40 -3.21 -4.01
N ARG A 24 4.55 -2.87 -3.44
CA ARG A 24 5.11 -3.53 -2.26
C ARG A 24 5.36 -2.51 -1.17
N ILE A 25 4.97 -2.82 0.07
CA ILE A 25 5.23 -1.92 1.21
C ILE A 25 6.74 -1.88 1.45
N VAL A 26 7.31 -0.67 1.44
CA VAL A 26 8.73 -0.42 1.75
C VAL A 26 8.89 0.05 3.18
N SER A 27 8.00 0.94 3.63
CA SER A 27 8.04 1.48 4.99
C SER A 27 6.65 1.80 5.49
N VAL A 28 6.49 1.72 6.81
CA VAL A 28 5.24 1.87 7.54
C VAL A 28 5.40 3.08 8.46
N HIS A 29 4.51 4.07 8.39
CA HIS A 29 4.64 5.35 9.11
C HIS A 29 3.60 5.43 10.23
N PRO A 30 3.94 5.04 11.48
CA PRO A 30 3.04 5.15 12.61
C PRO A 30 2.78 6.61 12.98
N GLY A 31 1.53 6.91 13.38
CA GLY A 31 1.17 8.20 13.94
C GLY A 31 1.59 8.36 15.41
N PRO A 32 1.36 9.54 16.00
CA PRO A 32 1.64 9.80 17.43
C PRO A 32 0.84 8.89 18.38
N ASP A 33 -0.29 8.36 17.92
CA ASP A 33 -1.15 7.41 18.63
C ASP A 33 -0.66 5.95 18.50
N GLY A 34 0.51 5.72 17.88
CA GLY A 34 1.06 4.40 17.59
C GLY A 34 0.33 3.63 16.48
N LYS A 35 -0.77 4.19 15.93
CA LYS A 35 -1.53 3.53 14.88
C LYS A 35 -0.93 3.85 13.52
N THR A 36 -0.62 2.82 12.75
CA THR A 36 -0.16 3.05 11.39
C THR A 36 -1.33 3.36 10.47
N ARG A 37 -1.29 4.53 9.85
CA ARG A 37 -2.30 4.98 8.89
C ARG A 37 -1.78 5.07 7.47
N VAL A 38 -0.46 5.20 7.29
CA VAL A 38 0.19 5.45 6.00
C VAL A 38 1.38 4.52 5.80
N ALA A 39 1.55 4.03 4.57
CA ALA A 39 2.72 3.28 4.14
C ALA A 39 3.34 3.91 2.89
N SER A 40 4.66 3.84 2.78
CA SER A 40 5.38 4.04 1.52
C SER A 40 5.37 2.74 0.74
N ILE A 41 4.94 2.79 -0.51
CA ILE A 41 4.74 1.63 -1.36
C ILE A 41 5.53 1.83 -2.64
N LYS A 42 6.39 0.88 -2.97
CA LYS A 42 7.09 0.83 -4.24
C LYS A 42 6.16 0.24 -5.29
N THR A 43 5.81 1.05 -6.27
CA THR A 43 5.15 0.61 -7.51
C THR A 43 6.19 0.42 -8.60
N GLN A 44 5.76 -0.01 -9.79
CA GLN A 44 6.65 -0.18 -10.95
C GLN A 44 7.41 1.11 -11.31
N ASN A 45 6.76 2.27 -11.17
CA ASN A 45 7.30 3.54 -11.66
C ASN A 45 7.86 4.43 -10.56
N SER A 46 7.34 4.34 -9.33
CA SER A 46 7.73 5.24 -8.23
C SER A 46 7.38 4.70 -6.85
N VAL A 47 7.93 5.35 -5.81
CA VAL A 47 7.49 5.13 -4.43
C VAL A 47 6.42 6.15 -4.08
N VAL A 48 5.23 5.66 -3.73
CA VAL A 48 4.08 6.50 -3.37
C VAL A 48 3.70 6.31 -1.91
N LYS A 49 3.28 7.38 -1.25
CA LYS A 49 2.68 7.30 0.09
C LYS A 49 1.17 7.14 -0.04
N ARG A 50 0.61 6.10 0.56
CA ARG A 50 -0.84 5.85 0.56
C ARG A 50 -1.32 5.41 1.93
N GLY A 51 -2.52 5.86 2.27
CA GLY A 51 -3.19 5.45 3.50
C GLY A 51 -3.72 4.03 3.40
N PHE A 52 -3.85 3.32 4.53
CA PHE A 52 -4.38 1.95 4.56
C PHE A 52 -5.78 1.81 3.97
N SER A 53 -6.60 2.86 4.04
CA SER A 53 -7.93 2.90 3.41
C SER A 53 -7.89 2.79 1.88
N LYS A 54 -6.75 3.08 1.25
CA LYS A 54 -6.53 3.03 -0.20
C LYS A 54 -5.66 1.85 -0.60
N ILE A 55 -5.36 0.91 0.29
CA ILE A 55 -4.55 -0.27 -0.04
C ILE A 55 -5.15 -1.55 0.50
N CYS A 56 -5.02 -2.62 -0.29
CA CYS A 56 -5.48 -3.95 0.06
C CYS A 56 -4.30 -4.91 0.01
N LEU A 57 -4.12 -5.72 1.05
CA LEU A 57 -3.11 -6.79 1.04
C LEU A 57 -3.49 -7.83 0.00
N LEU A 58 -2.50 -8.30 -0.76
CA LEU A 58 -2.68 -9.43 -1.64
C LEU A 58 -2.55 -10.72 -0.80
N PRO A 59 -3.54 -11.62 -0.79
CA PRO A 59 -3.42 -12.91 -0.13
C PRO A 59 -2.48 -13.78 -0.96
N LEU A 60 -1.19 -13.74 -0.64
CA LEU A 60 -0.24 -14.72 -1.15
C LEU A 60 -0.18 -15.88 -0.17
N ASN A 61 -0.62 -17.05 -0.63
CA ASN A 61 -0.24 -18.32 -0.02
C ASN A 61 1.19 -18.59 -0.49
N VAL A 62 2.17 -18.19 0.33
CA VAL A 62 3.55 -18.68 0.20
C VAL A 62 3.72 -19.96 0.99
#